data_AF-A0A4Q6CG20-F1
#
_entry.id   AF-A0A4Q6CG20-F1
#
_cell.length_a   1.000
_cell.length_b   1.000
_cell.length_c   1.000
_cell.angle_alpha   90.00
_cell.angle_beta   90.00
_cell.angle_gamma   90.00
#
_symmetry.space_group_name_H-M   'P 1'
#
loop_
_entity.id
_entity.type
_entity.pdbx_description
1 polymer ?
#
loop_
_entity_poly.entity_id
_entity_poly.type
_entity_poly.pdbx_seq_one_letter_code
_entity_poly.pdbx_strand_id
1 'polypeptide(L)'
;MDIELNLTPRPNLNSFADIDHTEADAYRAEPNFETALRAKSSLRLKYEAETEVIRRKIGDLESIRSQLGLSQRKMAQLLMVDPSAWTRWTRGGENVPPHIYRMLTWYLALEDKYPALDVNFWLNTVAQVSENSRIPEIEAQADRLEAQVSENVGKVLSLEDKVAAVSRSLNESFLVSIRQEMDRREKQTRVLITWLVGLFSLLVFGLAGLVFFVS
;
A
#
# COMPACT_ATOMS: atom_id res chain seq x y z
N MET A 1 -44.95 -67.54 3.19
CA MET A 1 -44.39 -66.90 1.99
C MET A 1 -43.03 -66.45 2.44
N ASP A 2 -42.08 -67.37 2.44
CA ASP A 2 -40.84 -67.26 3.20
C ASP A 2 -39.70 -67.63 2.25
N ILE A 3 -38.94 -66.61 1.86
CA ILE A 3 -37.81 -66.71 0.95
C ILE A 3 -36.59 -66.95 1.82
N GLU A 4 -36.15 -68.21 1.91
CA GLU A 4 -34.84 -68.54 2.47
C GLU A 4 -33.74 -68.05 1.51
N LEU A 5 -33.10 -66.95 1.89
CA LEU A 5 -31.89 -66.42 1.25
C LEU A 5 -30.71 -67.34 1.58
N ASN A 6 -30.42 -68.25 0.66
CA ASN A 6 -29.24 -69.12 0.70
C ASN A 6 -27.96 -68.27 0.48
N LEU A 7 -27.29 -67.91 1.57
CA LEU A 7 -25.99 -67.24 1.55
C LEU A 7 -24.89 -68.26 1.24
N THR A 8 -24.44 -68.29 -0.02
CA THR A 8 -23.18 -68.97 -0.36
C THR A 8 -22.00 -68.19 0.24
N PRO A 9 -20.99 -68.88 0.82
CA PRO A 9 -19.85 -68.23 1.43
C PRO A 9 -19.02 -67.47 0.38
N ARG A 10 -18.57 -66.26 0.73
CA ARG A 10 -17.70 -65.45 -0.12
C ARG A 10 -16.39 -66.19 -0.38
N PRO A 11 -15.89 -66.19 -1.63
CA PRO A 11 -14.59 -66.76 -1.93
C PRO A 11 -13.49 -65.99 -1.20
N ASN A 12 -12.60 -66.74 -0.56
CA ASN A 12 -11.38 -66.25 0.07
C ASN A 12 -10.46 -65.64 -1.02
N LEU A 13 -10.24 -64.32 -0.95
CA LEU A 13 -9.41 -63.56 -1.90
C LEU A 13 -7.90 -63.78 -1.74
N ASN A 14 -7.45 -64.67 -0.87
CA ASN A 14 -6.03 -64.99 -0.68
C ASN A 14 -5.56 -66.26 -1.40
N SER A 15 -6.25 -66.68 -2.47
CA SER A 15 -5.93 -67.89 -3.24
C SER A 15 -5.99 -67.63 -4.74
N PHE A 16 -5.29 -66.60 -5.21
CA PHE A 16 -4.88 -66.54 -6.62
C PHE A 16 -3.38 -66.83 -6.66
N ALA A 17 -3.11 -68.08 -7.03
CA ALA A 17 -1.80 -68.69 -7.12
C ALA A 17 -0.87 -67.96 -8.10
N ASP A 18 0.43 -68.15 -7.88
CA ASP A 18 1.40 -68.58 -8.88
C ASP A 18 1.12 -68.07 -10.30
N ILE A 19 1.52 -66.83 -10.56
CA ILE A 19 1.76 -66.35 -11.92
C ILE A 19 3.25 -66.54 -12.17
N ASP A 20 3.54 -67.45 -13.08
CA ASP A 20 4.86 -67.76 -13.64
C ASP A 20 5.62 -66.47 -14.01
N HIS A 21 6.71 -66.20 -13.28
CA HIS A 21 7.59 -65.06 -13.47
C HIS A 21 8.61 -65.36 -14.57
N THR A 22 8.17 -65.54 -15.82
CA THR A 22 9.12 -65.80 -16.92
C THR A 22 8.75 -65.20 -18.27
N GLU A 23 8.07 -64.04 -18.37
CA GLU A 23 7.98 -63.34 -19.67
C GLU A 23 7.53 -61.86 -19.63
N ALA A 24 7.82 -61.10 -18.58
CA ALA A 24 7.34 -59.71 -18.43
C ALA A 24 8.40 -58.60 -18.61
N ASP A 25 9.66 -58.94 -18.90
CA ASP A 25 10.78 -57.97 -18.95
C ASP A 25 11.15 -57.49 -20.37
N ALA A 26 10.34 -57.79 -21.40
CA ALA A 26 10.65 -57.45 -22.79
C ALA A 26 10.00 -56.15 -23.32
N TYR A 27 9.12 -55.49 -22.56
CA TYR A 27 8.68 -54.13 -22.90
C TYR A 27 9.66 -53.11 -22.30
N ARG A 28 10.87 -53.04 -22.89
CA ARG A 28 11.66 -51.81 -22.83
C ARG A 28 10.76 -50.70 -23.34
N ALA A 29 10.42 -49.75 -22.47
CA ALA A 29 9.88 -48.47 -22.89
C ALA A 29 10.93 -47.83 -23.82
N GLU A 30 10.78 -48.05 -25.12
CA GLU A 30 11.50 -47.31 -26.15
C GLU A 30 11.36 -45.83 -25.78
N PRO A 31 12.48 -45.10 -25.60
CA PRO A 31 12.41 -43.69 -25.30
C PRO A 31 11.66 -43.03 -26.44
N ASN A 32 10.48 -42.48 -26.14
CA ASN A 32 9.57 -41.89 -27.12
C ASN A 32 10.25 -40.69 -27.80
N PHE A 33 11.03 -40.96 -28.85
CA PHE A 33 11.89 -40.01 -29.58
C PHE A 33 11.09 -38.83 -30.14
N GLU A 34 9.80 -39.03 -30.43
CA GLU A 34 8.90 -37.97 -30.92
C GLU A 34 8.69 -36.86 -29.89
N THR A 35 8.77 -37.17 -28.59
CA THR A 35 8.60 -36.17 -27.52
C THR A 35 9.85 -35.30 -27.37
N ALA A 36 11.03 -35.85 -27.66
CA ALA A 36 12.31 -35.14 -27.56
C ALA A 36 12.56 -34.16 -28.73
N LEU A 37 11.86 -34.32 -29.86
CA LEU A 37 11.99 -33.50 -31.06
C LEU A 37 10.95 -32.37 -31.18
N ARG A 38 10.05 -32.19 -30.20
CA ARG A 38 9.18 -31.00 -30.19
C ARG A 38 10.04 -29.75 -30.05
N ALA A 39 10.08 -28.95 -31.12
CA ALA A 39 10.74 -27.65 -31.13
C ALA A 39 10.31 -26.85 -29.88
N LYS A 40 11.27 -26.54 -29.01
CA LYS A 40 11.01 -25.70 -27.83
C LYS A 40 10.49 -24.35 -28.30
N SER A 41 9.48 -23.83 -27.62
CA SER A 41 9.01 -22.48 -27.90
C SER A 41 10.14 -21.47 -27.72
N SER A 42 10.15 -20.41 -28.53
CA SER A 42 11.12 -19.31 -28.42
C SER A 42 11.18 -18.73 -27.00
N LEU A 43 10.02 -18.64 -26.34
CA LEU A 43 9.90 -18.19 -24.96
C LEU A 43 10.64 -19.11 -23.98
N ARG A 44 10.49 -20.44 -24.14
CA ARG A 44 11.19 -21.41 -23.30
C ARG A 44 12.70 -21.32 -23.47
N LEU A 45 13.18 -21.19 -24.71
CA LEU A 45 14.61 -21.03 -24.99
C LEU A 45 15.18 -19.77 -24.33
N LYS A 46 14.46 -18.65 -24.39
CA LYS A 46 14.86 -17.41 -23.73
C LYS A 46 14.99 -17.62 -22.22
N TYR A 47 13.99 -18.25 -21.60
CA TYR A 47 14.03 -18.51 -20.17
C TYR A 47 15.15 -19.47 -19.77
N GLU A 48 15.35 -20.56 -20.50
CA GLU A 48 16.46 -21.49 -20.25
C GLU A 48 17.82 -20.76 -20.34
N ALA A 49 17.99 -19.89 -21.35
CA ALA A 49 19.20 -19.07 -21.50
C ALA A 49 19.39 -18.07 -20.35
N GLU A 50 18.33 -17.36 -19.92
CA GLU A 50 18.39 -16.46 -18.77
C GLU A 50 18.81 -17.21 -17.49
N THR A 51 18.22 -18.38 -17.28
CA THR A 51 18.50 -19.22 -16.11
C THR A 51 19.96 -19.67 -16.10
N GLU A 52 20.49 -20.07 -17.26
CA GLU A 52 21.88 -20.48 -17.41
C GLU A 52 22.86 -19.33 -17.17
N VAL A 53 22.56 -18.13 -17.66
CA VAL A 53 23.39 -16.93 -17.41
C VAL A 53 23.41 -16.57 -15.92
N ILE A 54 22.24 -16.60 -15.27
CA ILE A 54 22.15 -16.31 -13.83
C ILE A 54 22.93 -17.38 -13.05
N ARG A 55 22.73 -18.66 -13.36
CA ARG A 55 23.44 -19.78 -12.72
C ARG A 55 24.96 -19.64 -12.82
N ARG A 56 25.50 -19.23 -13.96
CA ARG A 56 26.94 -18.97 -14.12
C ARG A 56 27.45 -17.82 -13.25
N LYS A 57 26.60 -16.83 -12.97
CA LYS A 57 26.95 -15.64 -12.19
C LYS A 57 26.91 -15.88 -10.69
N ILE A 58 25.87 -16.55 -10.19
CA ILE A 58 25.62 -16.69 -8.75
C ILE A 58 25.85 -18.12 -8.21
N GLY A 59 26.01 -19.11 -9.08
CA GLY A 59 26.16 -20.51 -8.71
C GLY A 59 24.87 -21.32 -8.83
N ASP A 60 24.92 -22.57 -8.36
CA ASP A 60 23.77 -23.46 -8.28
C ASP A 60 22.96 -23.24 -6.98
N LEU A 61 21.74 -23.79 -6.94
CA LEU A 61 20.85 -23.62 -5.78
C LEU A 61 21.47 -24.08 -4.46
N GLU A 62 22.22 -25.18 -4.50
CA GLU A 62 22.76 -25.80 -3.28
C GLU A 62 24.01 -25.09 -2.77
N SER A 63 24.83 -24.53 -3.67
CA SER A 63 25.93 -23.64 -3.31
C SER A 63 25.40 -22.36 -2.67
N ILE A 64 24.41 -21.70 -3.29
CA ILE A 64 23.80 -20.48 -2.73
C ILE A 64 23.20 -20.76 -1.35
N ARG A 65 22.48 -21.89 -1.20
CA ARG A 65 21.95 -22.32 0.10
C ARG A 65 23.04 -22.49 1.15
N SER A 66 24.15 -23.10 0.77
CA SER A 66 25.28 -23.34 1.66
C SER A 66 25.99 -22.05 2.04
N GLN A 67 26.12 -21.10 1.11
CA GLN A 67 26.67 -19.76 1.36
C GLN A 67 25.84 -18.99 2.39
N LEU A 68 24.51 -19.04 2.29
CA LEU A 68 23.60 -18.41 3.25
C LEU A 68 23.48 -19.17 4.59
N GLY A 69 24.12 -20.34 4.72
CA GLY A 69 24.05 -21.15 5.95
C GLY A 69 22.65 -21.68 6.28
N LEU A 70 21.76 -21.80 5.29
CA LEU A 70 20.36 -22.16 5.50
C LEU A 70 20.10 -23.66 5.33
N SER A 71 19.17 -24.21 6.10
CA SER A 71 18.62 -25.53 5.80
C SER A 71 17.73 -25.48 4.55
N GLN A 72 17.52 -26.62 3.89
CA GLN A 72 16.63 -26.71 2.72
C GLN A 72 15.21 -26.21 3.03
N ARG A 73 14.70 -26.53 4.23
CA ARG A 73 13.39 -26.07 4.70
C ARG A 73 13.33 -24.54 4.86
N LYS A 74 14.36 -23.93 5.46
CA LYS A 74 14.44 -22.47 5.61
C LYS A 74 14.59 -21.76 4.26
N MET A 75 15.35 -22.33 3.34
CA MET A 75 15.50 -21.81 1.98
C MET A 75 14.19 -21.88 1.20
N ALA A 76 13.45 -22.98 1.31
CA ALA A 76 12.12 -23.11 0.72
C ALA A 76 11.14 -22.06 1.29
N GLN A 77 11.18 -21.82 2.61
CA GLN A 77 10.38 -20.76 3.25
C GLN A 77 10.75 -19.37 2.75
N LEU A 78 12.06 -19.07 2.65
CA LEU A 78 12.56 -17.78 2.15
C LEU A 78 12.06 -17.49 0.74
N LEU A 79 12.05 -18.50 -0.12
CA LEU A 79 11.58 -18.40 -1.50
C LEU A 79 10.07 -18.60 -1.67
N MET A 80 9.35 -18.83 -0.57
CA MET A 80 7.91 -19.10 -0.55
C MET A 80 7.51 -20.29 -1.44
N VAL A 81 8.30 -21.36 -1.43
CA VAL A 81 8.05 -22.59 -2.19
C VAL A 81 7.91 -23.80 -1.27
N ASP A 82 7.29 -24.86 -1.78
CA ASP A 82 7.16 -26.10 -1.03
C ASP A 82 8.52 -26.83 -0.89
N PRO A 83 8.84 -27.41 0.30
CA PRO A 83 10.09 -28.16 0.50
C PRO A 83 10.29 -29.33 -0.48
N SER A 84 9.20 -29.95 -0.96
CA SER A 84 9.27 -31.02 -1.95
C SER A 84 9.73 -30.50 -3.33
N ALA A 85 9.37 -29.26 -3.69
CA ALA A 85 9.81 -28.64 -4.94
C ALA A 85 11.33 -28.43 -4.92
N TRP A 86 11.88 -27.93 -3.81
CA TRP A 86 13.33 -27.79 -3.62
C TRP A 86 14.06 -29.12 -3.82
N THR A 87 13.56 -30.18 -3.18
CA THR A 87 14.13 -31.53 -3.27
C THR A 87 14.10 -32.05 -4.71
N ARG A 88 13.01 -31.82 -5.45
CA ARG A 88 12.88 -32.23 -6.85
C ARG A 88 13.89 -31.52 -7.75
N TRP A 89 14.09 -30.22 -7.54
CA TRP A 89 15.02 -29.41 -8.32
C TRP A 89 16.47 -29.80 -8.11
N THR A 90 16.85 -30.09 -6.86
CA THR A 90 18.22 -30.45 -6.49
C THR A 90 18.57 -31.89 -6.84
N ARG A 91 17.61 -32.83 -6.77
CA ARG A 91 17.83 -34.25 -7.13
C ARG A 91 17.87 -34.50 -8.63
N GLY A 92 17.02 -33.80 -9.40
CA GLY A 92 16.86 -34.00 -10.84
C GLY A 92 17.72 -33.10 -11.73
N GLY A 93 18.56 -32.25 -11.14
CA GLY A 93 19.59 -31.46 -11.82
C GLY A 93 19.11 -30.35 -12.76
N GLU A 94 17.88 -30.32 -13.25
CA GLU A 94 17.66 -29.57 -14.50
C GLU A 94 16.27 -28.96 -14.75
N ASN A 95 15.44 -28.76 -13.72
CA ASN A 95 14.15 -28.10 -13.93
C ASN A 95 13.75 -27.14 -12.81
N VAL A 96 14.66 -26.24 -12.47
CA VAL A 96 14.37 -25.08 -11.62
C VAL A 96 13.62 -24.04 -12.45
N PRO A 97 12.45 -23.55 -11.99
CA PRO A 97 11.77 -22.48 -12.68
C PRO A 97 12.62 -21.18 -12.73
N PRO A 98 12.64 -20.44 -13.84
CA PRO A 98 13.47 -19.24 -14.01
C PRO A 98 13.24 -18.17 -12.92
N HIS A 99 12.00 -18.03 -12.44
CA HIS A 99 11.65 -17.05 -11.43
C HIS A 99 12.36 -17.32 -10.09
N ILE A 100 12.73 -18.57 -9.78
CA ILE A 100 13.48 -18.92 -8.55
C ILE A 100 14.86 -18.28 -8.58
N TYR A 101 15.60 -18.47 -9.68
CA TYR A 101 16.89 -17.82 -9.87
C TYR A 101 16.78 -16.31 -9.86
N ARG A 102 15.71 -15.75 -10.45
CA ARG A 102 15.48 -14.30 -10.44
C ARG A 102 15.27 -13.76 -9.03
N MET A 103 14.46 -14.44 -8.21
CA MET A 103 14.25 -14.08 -6.80
C MET A 103 15.56 -14.15 -6.02
N LEU A 104 16.38 -15.19 -6.23
CA LEU A 104 17.69 -15.30 -5.60
C LEU A 104 18.63 -14.14 -5.98
N THR A 105 18.68 -13.74 -7.25
CA THR A 105 19.46 -12.56 -7.65
C THR A 105 19.01 -11.29 -6.94
N TRP A 106 17.69 -11.09 -6.77
CA TRP A 106 17.18 -9.92 -6.04
C TRP A 106 17.51 -9.99 -4.56
N TYR A 107 17.37 -11.16 -3.96
CA TYR A 107 17.70 -11.39 -2.56
C TYR A 107 19.18 -11.07 -2.28
N LEU A 108 20.10 -11.65 -3.05
CA LEU A 108 21.54 -11.42 -2.89
C LEU A 108 21.91 -9.94 -3.12
N ALA A 109 21.25 -9.27 -4.09
CA ALA A 109 21.46 -7.84 -4.31
C ALA A 109 20.91 -6.95 -3.17
N LEU A 110 19.88 -7.42 -2.45
CA LEU A 110 19.34 -6.73 -1.28
C LEU A 110 20.22 -6.95 -0.05
N GLU A 111 20.70 -8.16 0.17
CA GLU A 111 21.62 -8.52 1.26
C GLU A 111 22.91 -7.69 1.19
N ASP A 112 23.47 -7.52 -0.03
CA ASP A 112 24.66 -6.70 -0.27
C ASP A 112 24.44 -5.22 0.08
N LYS A 113 23.25 -4.67 -0.23
CA LYS A 113 22.92 -3.26 0.03
C LYS A 113 22.48 -2.99 1.47
N TYR A 114 21.84 -3.95 2.10
CA TYR A 114 21.23 -3.80 3.42
C TYR A 114 21.49 -5.05 4.28
N PRO A 115 22.71 -5.21 4.81
CA PRO A 115 23.09 -6.40 5.58
C PRO A 115 22.30 -6.56 6.89
N ALA A 116 21.62 -5.50 7.36
CA ALA A 116 20.73 -5.57 8.50
C ALA A 116 19.44 -6.38 8.22
N LEU A 117 19.05 -6.56 6.95
CA LEU A 117 17.91 -7.38 6.53
C LEU A 117 18.35 -8.82 6.22
N ASP A 118 18.96 -9.46 7.21
CA ASP A 118 19.38 -10.87 7.15
C ASP A 118 18.16 -11.82 6.96
N VAL A 119 18.41 -13.03 6.47
CA VAL A 119 17.41 -14.10 6.32
C VAL A 119 16.53 -14.26 7.57
N ASN A 120 17.13 -14.18 8.76
CA ASN A 120 16.41 -14.35 10.01
C ASN A 120 15.33 -13.28 10.21
N PHE A 121 15.55 -12.06 9.73
CA PHE A 121 14.52 -11.01 9.75
C PHE A 121 13.29 -11.48 8.97
N TRP A 122 13.47 -11.89 7.71
CA TRP A 122 12.38 -12.32 6.83
C TRP A 122 11.63 -13.55 7.36
N LEU A 123 12.36 -14.56 7.83
CA LEU A 123 11.74 -15.78 8.37
C LEU A 123 10.95 -15.51 9.65
N ASN A 124 11.43 -14.61 10.52
CA ASN A 124 10.74 -14.28 11.76
C ASN A 124 9.54 -13.36 11.55
N THR A 125 9.59 -12.43 10.60
CA THR A 125 8.45 -11.56 10.28
C THR A 125 7.25 -12.36 9.80
N VAL A 126 7.44 -13.35 8.93
CA VAL A 126 6.33 -14.20 8.45
C VAL A 126 5.74 -15.04 9.58
N ALA A 127 6.58 -15.57 10.48
CA ALA A 127 6.10 -16.29 11.68
C ALA A 127 5.26 -15.38 12.58
N GLN A 128 5.70 -14.14 12.81
CA GLN A 128 4.97 -13.16 13.63
C GLN A 128 3.61 -12.77 13.06
N VAL A 129 3.45 -12.74 11.73
CA VAL A 129 2.14 -12.46 11.09
C VAL A 129 1.20 -13.66 11.26
N SER A 130 1.72 -14.88 11.21
CA SER A 130 0.92 -16.10 11.43
C SER A 130 0.51 -16.30 12.88
N GLU A 131 1.34 -15.86 13.83
CA GLU A 131 1.11 -16.06 15.27
C GLU A 131 0.32 -14.91 15.91
N ASN A 132 0.33 -13.73 15.28
CA ASN A 132 -0.54 -12.63 15.67
C ASN A 132 -1.90 -12.70 14.98
N SER A 133 -2.86 -13.24 15.71
CA SER A 133 -4.27 -12.86 15.67
C SER A 133 -4.48 -11.36 16.02
N ARG A 134 -3.75 -10.44 15.36
CA ARG A 134 -3.81 -8.98 15.57
C ARG A 134 -4.91 -8.30 14.75
N ILE A 135 -5.62 -9.05 13.92
CA ILE A 135 -6.81 -8.57 13.21
C ILE A 135 -7.79 -7.84 14.16
N PRO A 136 -8.19 -8.41 15.32
CA PRO A 136 -9.07 -7.72 16.26
C PRO A 136 -8.45 -6.47 16.91
N GLU A 137 -7.13 -6.43 17.11
CA GLU A 137 -6.46 -5.27 17.71
C GLU A 137 -6.32 -4.12 16.69
N ILE A 138 -6.09 -4.45 15.42
CA ILE A 138 -6.06 -3.49 14.31
C ILE A 138 -7.47 -2.95 14.03
N GLU A 139 -8.49 -3.80 14.05
CA GLU A 139 -9.91 -3.37 13.94
C GLU A 139 -10.29 -2.45 15.11
N ALA A 140 -9.95 -2.83 16.35
CA ALA A 140 -10.22 -1.98 17.52
C ALA A 140 -9.46 -0.64 17.47
N GLN A 141 -8.29 -0.59 16.83
CA GLN A 141 -7.58 0.66 16.58
C GLN A 141 -8.25 1.51 15.50
N ALA A 142 -8.77 0.90 14.43
CA ALA A 142 -9.52 1.59 13.39
C ALA A 142 -10.79 2.24 13.96
N ASP A 143 -11.56 1.52 14.79
CA ASP A 143 -12.75 2.05 15.46
C ASP A 143 -12.44 3.25 16.37
N ARG A 144 -11.33 3.17 17.12
CA ARG A 144 -10.85 4.29 17.96
C ARG A 144 -10.45 5.50 17.13
N LEU A 145 -9.82 5.26 15.98
CA LEU A 145 -9.41 6.34 15.08
C LEU A 145 -10.64 7.03 14.46
N GLU A 146 -11.64 6.27 14.03
CA GLU A 146 -12.90 6.81 13.51
C GLU A 146 -13.64 7.64 14.56
N ALA A 147 -13.68 7.18 15.81
CA ALA A 147 -14.26 7.95 16.92
C ALA A 147 -13.54 9.29 17.14
N GLN A 148 -12.20 9.29 17.10
CA GLN A 148 -11.40 10.52 17.21
C GLN A 148 -11.61 11.46 16.02
N VAL A 149 -11.73 10.94 14.81
CA VAL A 149 -12.01 11.74 13.61
C VAL A 149 -13.39 12.42 13.75
N SER A 150 -14.41 11.67 14.17
CA SER A 150 -15.76 12.22 14.41
C SER A 150 -15.75 13.33 15.48
N GLU A 151 -15.04 13.11 16.59
CA GLU A 151 -14.89 14.12 17.64
C GLU A 151 -14.19 15.38 17.14
N ASN A 152 -13.11 15.21 16.37
CA ASN A 152 -12.36 16.33 15.82
C ASN A 152 -13.17 17.11 14.78
N VAL A 153 -13.96 16.43 13.95
CA VAL A 153 -14.90 17.08 13.02
C VAL A 153 -15.91 17.94 13.78
N GLY A 154 -16.46 17.43 14.89
CA GLY A 154 -17.35 18.21 15.76
C GLY A 154 -16.68 19.46 16.35
N LYS A 155 -15.42 19.34 16.77
CA LYS A 155 -14.63 20.48 17.25
C LYS A 155 -14.38 21.52 16.15
N VAL A 156 -14.10 21.07 14.91
CA VAL A 156 -13.90 21.97 13.76
C VAL A 156 -15.17 22.76 13.45
N LEU A 157 -16.34 22.11 13.44
CA LEU A 157 -17.62 22.81 13.24
C LEU A 157 -17.88 23.86 14.33
N SER A 158 -17.61 23.53 15.60
CA SER A 158 -17.73 24.49 16.70
C SER A 158 -16.74 25.67 16.57
N LEU A 159 -15.54 25.43 16.03
CA LEU A 159 -14.57 26.48 15.77
C LEU A 159 -15.03 27.38 14.62
N GLU A 160 -15.59 26.82 13.55
CA GLU A 160 -16.16 27.58 12.44
C GLU A 160 -17.30 28.50 12.92
N ASP A 161 -18.20 28.02 13.77
CA ASP A 161 -19.26 28.84 14.36
C ASP A 161 -18.70 30.00 15.21
N LYS A 162 -17.65 29.72 16.00
CA LYS A 162 -16.97 30.76 16.80
C LYS A 162 -16.27 31.78 15.91
N VAL A 163 -15.61 31.35 14.85
CA VAL A 163 -14.96 32.24 13.87
C VAL A 163 -16.01 33.09 13.16
N ALA A 164 -17.15 32.52 12.76
CA ALA A 164 -18.25 33.26 12.18
C ALA A 164 -18.84 34.30 13.16
N ALA A 165 -18.99 33.94 14.43
CA ALA A 165 -19.47 34.86 15.47
C ALA A 165 -18.49 36.02 15.70
N VAL A 166 -17.19 35.74 15.76
CA VAL A 166 -16.13 36.77 15.89
C VAL A 166 -16.07 37.66 14.66
N SER A 167 -16.21 37.09 13.46
CA SER A 167 -16.25 37.87 12.20
C SER A 167 -17.45 38.84 12.18
N ARG A 168 -18.63 38.39 12.63
CA ARG A 168 -19.81 39.24 12.76
C ARG A 168 -19.60 40.35 13.79
N SER A 169 -19.07 40.05 14.97
CA SER A 169 -18.84 41.05 16.01
C SER A 169 -17.81 42.10 15.59
N LEU A 170 -16.74 41.68 14.90
CA LEU A 170 -15.78 42.60 14.30
C LEU A 170 -16.46 43.51 13.27
N ASN A 171 -17.21 42.95 12.31
CA ASN A 171 -17.89 43.75 11.29
C ASN A 171 -18.84 44.78 11.89
N GLU A 172 -19.66 44.41 12.89
CA GLU A 172 -20.55 45.35 13.58
C GLU A 172 -19.76 46.48 14.27
N SER A 173 -18.68 46.14 14.97
CA SER A 173 -17.83 47.14 15.64
C SER A 173 -17.17 48.10 14.65
N PHE A 174 -16.73 47.60 13.50
CA PHE A 174 -16.17 48.41 12.42
C PHE A 174 -17.23 49.34 11.82
N LEU A 175 -18.43 48.84 11.49
CA LEU A 175 -19.51 49.66 10.95
C LEU A 175 -19.93 50.78 11.90
N VAL A 176 -20.03 50.49 13.21
CA VAL A 176 -20.34 51.50 14.23
C VAL A 176 -19.24 52.56 14.30
N SER A 177 -17.97 52.15 14.28
CA SER A 177 -16.84 53.09 14.31
C SER A 177 -16.79 54.00 13.06
N ILE A 178 -17.04 53.46 11.87
CA ILE A 178 -17.11 54.24 10.61
C ILE A 178 -18.26 55.24 10.68
N ARG A 179 -19.44 54.80 11.15
CA ARG A 179 -20.61 55.69 11.30
C ARG A 179 -20.32 56.84 12.26
N GLN A 180 -19.66 56.57 13.38
CA GLN A 180 -19.30 57.58 14.36
C GLN A 180 -18.26 58.57 13.82
N GLU A 181 -17.27 58.10 13.07
CA GLU A 181 -16.28 58.96 12.42
C GLU A 181 -16.92 59.85 11.33
N MET A 182 -17.88 59.32 10.55
CA MET A 182 -18.62 60.12 9.59
C MET A 182 -19.44 61.22 10.25
N ASP A 183 -20.16 60.93 11.33
CA ASP A 183 -20.95 61.93 12.08
C ASP A 183 -20.03 63.03 12.66
N ARG A 184 -18.84 62.65 13.15
CA ARG A 184 -17.84 63.61 13.62
C ARG A 184 -17.34 64.51 12.49
N ARG A 185 -17.03 63.94 11.32
CA ARG A 185 -16.61 64.70 10.14
C ARG A 185 -17.71 65.61 9.61
N GLU A 186 -18.94 65.14 9.58
CA GLU A 186 -20.09 65.93 9.16
C GLU A 186 -20.33 67.13 10.08
N LYS A 187 -20.18 66.96 11.40
CA LYS A 187 -20.24 68.06 12.36
C LYS A 187 -19.12 69.07 12.11
N GLN A 188 -17.89 68.60 11.85
CA GLN A 188 -16.76 69.48 11.54
C GLN A 188 -16.96 70.26 10.23
N THR A 189 -17.44 69.61 9.17
CA THR A 189 -17.69 70.28 7.89
C THR A 189 -18.81 71.31 8.00
N ARG A 190 -19.90 71.01 8.72
CA ARG A 190 -20.98 71.98 8.97
C ARG A 190 -20.46 73.23 9.67
N VAL A 191 -19.66 73.05 10.73
CA VAL A 191 -19.05 74.17 11.45
C VAL A 191 -18.16 74.99 10.51
N LEU A 192 -17.27 74.35 9.74
CA LEU A 192 -16.40 75.04 8.78
C LEU A 192 -17.19 75.81 7.72
N ILE A 193 -18.28 75.24 7.19
CA ILE A 193 -19.17 75.90 6.24
C ILE A 193 -19.82 77.13 6.89
N THR A 194 -20.31 77.02 8.13
CA THR A 194 -20.88 78.17 8.85
C THR A 194 -19.87 79.30 9.03
N TRP A 195 -18.61 78.96 9.38
CA TRP A 195 -17.54 79.94 9.48
C TRP A 195 -17.21 80.59 8.12
N LEU A 196 -17.13 79.81 7.04
CA LEU A 196 -16.88 80.31 5.69
C LEU A 196 -17.99 81.25 5.19
N VAL A 197 -19.25 80.89 5.40
CA VAL A 197 -20.40 81.73 5.03
C VAL A 197 -20.39 83.04 5.84
N GLY A 198 -20.07 82.99 7.13
CA GLY A 198 -19.92 84.19 7.96
C GLY A 198 -18.78 85.10 7.48
N LEU A 199 -17.62 84.52 7.15
CA LEU A 199 -16.46 85.26 6.62
C LEU A 199 -16.76 85.89 5.26
N PHE A 200 -17.42 85.14 4.37
CA PHE A 200 -17.84 85.65 3.07
C PHE A 200 -18.82 86.82 3.19
N SER A 201 -19.78 86.73 4.11
CA SER A 201 -20.71 87.83 4.42
C SER A 201 -19.97 89.09 4.87
N LEU A 202 -19.02 88.97 5.80
CA LEU A 202 -18.18 90.09 6.25
C LEU A 202 -17.38 90.73 5.11
N LEU A 203 -16.83 89.92 4.20
CA LEU A 203 -16.08 90.41 3.05
C LEU A 203 -16.97 91.20 2.09
N VAL A 204 -18.17 90.69 1.78
CA VAL A 204 -19.14 91.36 0.90
C VAL A 204 -19.61 92.69 1.52
N PHE A 205 -19.98 92.70 2.81
CA PHE A 205 -20.38 93.92 3.50
C PHE A 205 -19.23 94.93 3.63
N GLY A 206 -18.00 94.46 3.86
CA GLY A 206 -16.81 95.32 3.91
C GLY A 206 -16.50 95.98 2.56
N LEU A 207 -16.57 95.23 1.46
CA LEU A 207 -16.39 95.77 0.12
C LEU A 207 -17.50 96.76 -0.25
N ALA A 208 -18.76 96.44 0.06
CA ALA A 208 -19.89 97.35 -0.17
C ALA A 208 -19.74 98.67 0.61
N GLY A 209 -19.30 98.60 1.87
CA GLY A 209 -19.02 99.79 2.69
C GLY A 209 -17.87 100.64 2.13
N LEU A 210 -16.83 100.01 1.59
CA LEU A 210 -15.69 100.71 1.01
C LEU A 210 -16.04 101.41 -0.30
N VAL A 211 -16.88 100.79 -1.15
CA VAL A 211 -17.42 101.42 -2.36
C VAL A 211 -18.30 102.63 -2.01
N PHE A 212 -19.11 102.53 -0.96
CA PHE A 212 -19.98 103.64 -0.52
C PHE A 212 -19.23 104.81 0.11
N PHE A 213 -18.04 104.57 0.67
CA PHE A 213 -17.20 105.62 1.28
C PHE A 213 -16.34 106.38 0.26
N VAL A 214 -16.05 105.77 -0.90
CA VAL A 214 -15.21 106.36 -1.97
C VAL A 214 -16.05 107.11 -3.02
N SER A 215 -17.37 106.92 -3.04
CA SER A 215 -18.30 107.56 -3.97
C SER A 215 -19.05 108.74 -3.36
#